data_AF-A0A091AVK0-F1
#
_entry.id   AF-A0A091AVK0-F1
#
_cell.length_a   1.000
_cell.length_b   1.000
_cell.length_c   1.000
_cell.angle_alpha   90.00
_cell.angle_beta   90.00
_cell.angle_gamma   90.00
#
_symmetry.space_group_name_H-M   'P 1'
#
loop_
_entity.id
_entity.type
_entity.pdbx_description
1 polymer ?
#
loop_
_entity_poly.entity_id
_entity_poly.type
_entity_poly.pdbx_seq_one_letter_code
_entity_poly.pdbx_strand_id
1 'polypeptide(L)'
;MLRHAGYKYAPFALAKYYQEHIHEYFTLFNAVRRAEEKKEEFPNTTFVAFHLDGLRIVIDRLHDRVNEMVGMLLFDAVVRQHLDNKQINPRQYAIVRHVIEHGRPLPLTAMRGDPRYQAMYLKKTDKTRQRDLKRILELGLLRADGQGQLWPAFTGVLGGGK
;
A
#
# COMPACT_ATOMS: atom_id res chain seq x y z
N MET A 1 -16.10 -24.30 5.49
CA MET A 1 -14.83 -25.01 5.78
C MET A 1 -13.69 -24.05 6.12
N LEU A 2 -13.24 -23.14 5.24
CA LEU A 2 -12.12 -22.22 5.52
C LEU A 2 -12.28 -21.34 6.77
N ARG A 3 -13.48 -20.76 6.98
CA ARG A 3 -13.79 -19.96 8.19
C ARG A 3 -13.73 -20.78 9.49
N HIS A 4 -14.11 -22.06 9.43
CA HIS A 4 -14.04 -22.98 10.57
C HIS A 4 -12.61 -23.47 10.82
N ALA A 5 -11.74 -23.44 9.81
CA ALA A 5 -10.32 -23.73 9.91
C ALA A 5 -9.48 -22.51 10.38
N GLY A 6 -10.12 -21.43 10.83
CA GLY A 6 -9.43 -20.24 11.36
C GLY A 6 -9.16 -19.14 10.33
N TYR A 7 -9.40 -19.37 9.04
CA TYR A 7 -9.22 -18.35 7.99
C TYR A 7 -10.43 -17.40 7.91
N LYS A 8 -10.52 -16.47 8.86
CA LYS A 8 -11.67 -15.57 9.02
C LYS A 8 -11.94 -14.68 7.81
N TYR A 9 -10.90 -14.22 7.10
CA TYR A 9 -11.00 -13.25 6.00
C TYR A 9 -10.78 -13.84 4.61
N ALA A 10 -10.15 -15.03 4.52
CA ALA A 10 -9.87 -15.67 3.24
C ALA A 10 -11.11 -15.92 2.37
N PRO A 11 -12.28 -16.33 2.91
CA PRO A 11 -13.47 -16.58 2.09
C PRO A 11 -13.96 -15.34 1.32
N PHE A 12 -13.89 -14.15 1.92
CA PHE A 12 -14.33 -12.91 1.28
C PHE A 12 -13.36 -12.47 0.18
N ALA A 13 -12.06 -12.53 0.46
CA ALA A 13 -11.05 -12.14 -0.51
C ALA A 13 -10.93 -13.16 -1.67
N LEU A 14 -11.23 -14.44 -1.43
CA LEU A 14 -11.31 -15.45 -2.48
C LEU A 14 -12.49 -15.25 -3.44
N ALA A 15 -13.64 -14.76 -2.94
CA ALA A 15 -14.75 -14.38 -3.82
C ALA A 15 -14.35 -13.28 -4.81
N LYS A 16 -13.52 -12.32 -4.37
CA LYS A 16 -12.96 -11.29 -5.24
C LYS A 16 -12.03 -11.89 -6.31
N TYR A 17 -11.17 -12.84 -5.93
CA TYR A 17 -10.32 -13.54 -6.89
C TYR A 17 -11.13 -14.25 -7.98
N TYR A 18 -12.21 -14.95 -7.62
CA TYR A 18 -13.10 -15.55 -8.62
C TYR A 18 -13.77 -14.54 -9.53
N GLN A 19 -14.15 -13.37 -9.01
CA GLN A 19 -14.70 -12.30 -9.81
C GLN A 19 -13.66 -11.71 -10.79
N GLU A 20 -12.41 -11.53 -10.35
CA GLU A 20 -11.29 -11.10 -11.20
C GLU A 20 -10.97 -12.13 -12.30
N HIS A 21 -11.19 -13.42 -12.02
CA HIS A 21 -10.94 -14.56 -12.91
C HIS A 21 -12.22 -15.23 -13.44
N ILE A 22 -13.30 -14.46 -13.63
CA ILE A 22 -14.65 -15.01 -13.81
C ILE A 22 -14.79 -15.96 -15.01
N HIS A 23 -14.11 -15.66 -16.12
CA HIS A 23 -14.16 -16.48 -17.34
C HIS A 23 -13.45 -17.83 -17.14
N GLU A 24 -12.28 -17.82 -16.51
CA GLU A 24 -11.51 -19.03 -16.19
C GLU A 24 -12.26 -19.90 -15.18
N TYR A 25 -12.81 -19.27 -14.13
CA TYR A 25 -13.65 -19.91 -13.13
C TYR A 25 -14.82 -20.69 -13.77
N PHE A 26 -15.61 -20.06 -14.66
CA PHE A 26 -16.70 -20.75 -15.35
C PHE A 26 -16.24 -21.81 -16.35
N THR A 27 -15.09 -21.60 -16.99
CA THR A 27 -14.51 -22.58 -17.93
C THR A 27 -14.10 -23.85 -17.19
N LEU A 28 -13.54 -23.72 -15.99
CA LEU A 28 -13.16 -24.83 -15.13
C LEU A 28 -14.36 -25.69 -14.74
N PHE A 29 -15.53 -25.13 -14.42
CA PHE A 29 -16.73 -25.97 -14.15
C PHE A 29 -17.13 -26.84 -15.33
N ASN A 30 -17.06 -26.28 -16.55
CA ASN A 30 -17.35 -27.06 -17.75
C ASN A 30 -16.30 -28.14 -18.00
N ALA A 31 -15.03 -27.85 -17.72
CA ALA A 31 -13.94 -28.82 -17.83
C ALA A 31 -14.11 -29.97 -16.83
N VAL A 32 -14.41 -29.66 -15.56
CA VAL A 32 -14.66 -30.67 -14.50
C VAL A 32 -15.84 -31.56 -14.87
N ARG A 33 -16.96 -30.97 -15.32
CA ARG A 33 -18.14 -31.76 -15.74
C ARG A 33 -17.80 -32.72 -16.88
N ARG A 34 -17.05 -32.28 -17.88
CA ARG A 34 -16.63 -33.13 -19.01
C ARG A 34 -15.66 -34.24 -18.57
N ALA A 35 -14.74 -33.94 -17.66
CA ALA A 35 -13.80 -34.92 -17.12
C ALA A 35 -14.53 -36.00 -16.29
N GLU A 36 -15.56 -35.59 -15.53
CA GLU A 36 -16.43 -36.50 -14.79
C GLU A 36 -17.25 -37.40 -15.74
N GLU A 37 -17.85 -36.85 -16.79
CA GLU A 37 -18.56 -37.62 -17.83
C GLU A 37 -17.66 -38.68 -18.50
N LYS A 38 -16.36 -38.38 -18.64
CA LYS A 38 -15.33 -39.29 -19.16
C LYS A 38 -14.80 -40.29 -18.14
N LYS A 39 -15.25 -40.22 -16.87
CA LYS A 39 -14.77 -41.05 -15.75
C LYS A 39 -13.26 -40.96 -15.54
N GLU A 40 -12.69 -39.77 -15.72
CA GLU A 40 -11.31 -39.51 -15.34
C GLU A 40 -11.15 -39.71 -13.82
N GLU A 41 -9.96 -40.15 -13.38
CA GLU A 41 -9.72 -40.56 -11.98
C GLU A 41 -9.88 -39.40 -10.98
N PHE A 42 -9.48 -38.18 -11.38
CA PHE A 42 -9.54 -36.97 -10.54
C PHE A 42 -10.06 -35.76 -11.33
N PRO A 43 -11.36 -35.73 -11.67
CA PRO A 43 -11.93 -34.77 -12.62
C PRO A 43 -11.93 -33.32 -12.10
N ASN A 44 -11.83 -33.15 -10.78
CA ASN A 44 -11.82 -31.85 -10.10
C ASN A 44 -10.41 -31.26 -9.86
N THR A 45 -9.34 -31.97 -10.22
CA THR A 45 -7.95 -31.55 -9.92
C THR A 45 -7.64 -30.13 -10.39
N THR A 46 -8.08 -29.78 -11.60
CA THR A 46 -7.85 -28.46 -12.20
C THR A 46 -8.55 -27.35 -11.41
N PHE A 47 -9.78 -27.58 -10.95
CA PHE A 47 -10.49 -26.64 -10.11
C PHE A 47 -9.84 -26.49 -8.73
N VAL A 48 -9.41 -27.59 -8.11
CA VAL A 48 -8.72 -27.55 -6.82
C VAL A 48 -7.40 -26.79 -6.91
N ALA A 49 -6.62 -26.99 -7.98
CA ALA A 49 -5.38 -26.26 -8.21
C ALA A 49 -5.64 -24.74 -8.35
N PHE A 50 -6.62 -24.35 -9.16
CA PHE A 50 -7.04 -22.96 -9.31
C PHE A 50 -7.50 -22.34 -7.96
N HIS A 51 -8.28 -23.09 -7.18
CA HIS A 51 -8.72 -22.65 -5.85
C HIS A 51 -7.54 -22.39 -4.91
N LEU A 52 -6.58 -23.30 -4.85
CA LEU A 52 -5.42 -23.20 -3.97
C LEU A 52 -4.48 -22.06 -4.38
N ASP A 53 -4.27 -21.83 -5.68
CA ASP A 53 -3.47 -20.69 -6.13
C ASP A 53 -4.17 -19.36 -5.84
N GLY A 54 -5.49 -19.28 -6.07
CA GLY A 54 -6.29 -18.12 -5.66
C GLY A 54 -6.22 -17.84 -4.16
N LEU A 55 -6.25 -18.89 -3.33
CA LEU A 55 -6.10 -18.77 -1.88
C LEU A 55 -4.72 -18.22 -1.49
N ARG A 56 -3.64 -18.72 -2.12
CA ARG A 56 -2.28 -18.21 -1.91
C ARG A 56 -2.18 -16.73 -2.23
N ILE A 57 -2.62 -16.33 -3.43
CA ILE A 57 -2.61 -14.93 -3.90
C ILE A 57 -3.38 -14.03 -2.92
N VAL A 58 -4.54 -14.50 -2.45
CA VAL A 58 -5.36 -13.76 -1.48
C VAL A 58 -4.65 -13.57 -0.14
N ILE A 59 -3.98 -14.62 0.37
CA ILE A 59 -3.22 -14.54 1.61
C ILE A 59 -2.07 -13.55 1.47
N ASP A 60 -1.32 -13.61 0.37
CA ASP A 60 -0.20 -12.70 0.09
C ASP A 60 -0.69 -11.24 0.05
N ARG A 61 -1.78 -10.97 -0.69
CA ARG A 61 -2.39 -9.63 -0.75
C ARG A 61 -2.86 -9.12 0.62
N LEU A 62 -3.44 -10.00 1.44
CA LEU A 62 -3.88 -9.64 2.79
C LEU A 62 -2.68 -9.31 3.69
N HIS A 63 -1.64 -10.13 3.62
CA HIS A 63 -0.40 -9.92 4.34
C HIS A 63 0.25 -8.58 3.96
N ASP A 64 0.39 -8.31 2.66
CA ASP A 64 0.98 -7.06 2.16
C ASP A 64 0.18 -5.84 2.60
N ARG A 65 -1.15 -5.91 2.51
CA ARG A 65 -2.04 -4.83 2.98
C ARG A 65 -1.90 -4.57 4.48
N VAL A 66 -1.76 -5.62 5.30
CA VAL A 66 -1.53 -5.45 6.74
C VAL A 66 -0.16 -4.81 6.99
N ASN A 67 0.88 -5.24 6.27
CA ASN A 67 2.21 -4.65 6.38
C ASN A 67 2.24 -3.18 5.98
N GLU A 68 1.50 -2.78 4.95
CA GLU A 68 1.34 -1.37 4.57
C GLU A 68 0.68 -0.56 5.70
N MET A 69 -0.39 -1.09 6.31
CA MET A 69 -1.08 -0.42 7.41
C MET A 69 -0.18 -0.28 8.65
N VAL A 70 0.50 -1.36 9.03
CA VAL A 70 1.46 -1.35 10.15
C VAL A 70 2.62 -0.40 9.85
N GLY A 71 3.15 -0.43 8.63
CA GLY A 71 4.21 0.47 8.17
C GLY A 71 3.81 1.93 8.29
N MET A 72 2.59 2.28 7.89
CA MET A 72 2.07 3.64 8.05
C MET A 72 1.95 4.06 9.53
N LEU A 73 1.43 3.18 10.39
CA LEU A 73 1.30 3.46 11.83
C LEU A 73 2.65 3.66 12.52
N LEU A 74 3.62 2.78 12.23
CA LEU A 74 4.98 2.90 12.76
C LEU A 74 5.66 4.17 12.25
N PHE A 75 5.46 4.50 10.97
CA PHE A 75 6.02 5.70 10.38
C PHE A 75 5.44 6.97 11.02
N ASP A 76 4.13 7.02 11.27
CA ASP A 76 3.49 8.12 11.99
C ASP A 76 4.09 8.31 13.40
N ALA A 77 4.34 7.20 14.12
CA ALA A 77 4.97 7.23 15.43
C ALA A 77 6.40 7.80 15.37
N VAL A 78 7.20 7.37 14.38
CA VAL A 78 8.56 7.88 14.16
C VAL A 78 8.54 9.38 13.86
N VAL A 79 7.67 9.84 12.96
CA VAL A 79 7.54 11.26 12.61
C VAL A 79 7.16 12.10 13.83
N ARG A 80 6.28 11.58 14.70
CA ARG A 80 5.90 12.25 15.94
C ARG A 80 7.04 12.29 16.96
N GLN A 81 7.80 11.20 17.11
CA GLN A 81 8.98 11.18 17.96
C GLN A 81 10.03 12.22 17.52
N HIS A 82 10.22 12.44 16.21
CA HIS A 82 11.09 13.51 15.71
C HIS A 82 10.61 14.91 16.10
N LEU A 83 9.29 15.14 16.14
CA LEU A 83 8.71 16.41 16.60
C LEU A 83 8.93 16.59 18.11
N ASP A 84 8.62 15.55 18.90
CA ASP A 84 8.70 15.59 20.36
C ASP A 84 10.16 15.79 20.83
N ASN A 85 11.11 15.17 20.13
CA ASN A 85 12.55 15.34 20.35
C ASN A 85 13.13 16.64 19.75
N LYS A 86 12.29 17.51 19.18
CA LYS A 86 12.69 18.79 18.54
C LYS A 86 13.69 18.61 17.38
N GLN A 87 13.75 17.44 16.77
CA GLN A 87 14.59 17.15 15.61
C GLN A 87 13.98 17.74 14.32
N ILE A 88 12.65 17.86 14.30
CA ILE A 88 11.90 18.64 13.32
C ILE A 88 11.03 19.69 14.01
N ASN A 89 10.67 20.75 13.27
CA ASN A 89 9.77 21.79 13.75
C ASN A 89 8.31 21.53 13.32
N PRO A 90 7.31 22.25 13.88
CA PRO A 90 5.90 22.04 13.53
C PRO A 90 5.56 22.21 12.03
N ARG A 91 6.26 23.08 11.28
CA ARG A 91 6.05 23.21 9.82
C ARG A 91 6.57 21.98 9.08
N GLN A 92 7.72 21.47 9.49
CA GLN A 92 8.30 20.26 8.90
C GLN A 92 7.41 19.05 9.18
N TYR A 93 6.90 18.91 10.40
CA TYR A 93 5.92 17.89 10.76
C TYR A 93 4.65 18.00 9.90
N ALA A 94 4.10 19.21 9.74
CA ALA A 94 2.91 19.45 8.92
C ALA A 94 3.13 19.10 7.44
N ILE A 95 4.33 19.34 6.89
CA ILE A 95 4.69 18.91 5.52
C ILE A 95 4.65 17.39 5.40
N VAL A 96 5.30 16.68 6.34
CA VAL A 96 5.32 15.21 6.32
C VAL A 96 3.90 14.65 6.42
N ARG A 97 3.10 15.16 7.37
CA ARG A 97 1.68 14.79 7.53
C ARG A 97 0.86 15.03 6.28
N HIS A 98 1.04 16.16 5.60
CA HIS A 98 0.34 16.46 4.36
C HIS A 98 0.62 15.39 3.28
N VAL A 99 1.88 14.96 3.14
CA VAL A 99 2.24 13.92 2.16
C VAL A 99 1.64 12.56 2.55
N ILE A 100 1.66 12.20 3.85
CA ILE A 100 1.02 10.96 4.34
C ILE A 100 -0.50 10.98 4.08
N GLU A 101 -1.17 12.08 4.43
CA GLU A 101 -2.62 12.27 4.28
C GLU A 101 -3.06 12.29 2.82
N HIS A 102 -2.17 12.67 1.89
CA HIS A 102 -2.46 12.57 0.46
C HIS A 102 -2.59 11.11 -0.02
N GLY A 103 -1.97 10.14 0.68
CA GLY A 103 -2.09 8.70 0.42
C GLY A 103 -1.42 8.21 -0.87
N ARG A 104 -0.81 9.10 -1.65
CA ARG A 104 -0.12 8.84 -2.91
C ARG A 104 1.02 9.87 -3.09
N PRO A 105 1.89 9.71 -4.10
CA PRO A 105 2.97 10.67 -4.34
C PRO A 105 2.41 12.07 -4.53
N LEU A 106 3.00 13.04 -3.81
CA LEU A 106 2.56 14.43 -3.87
C LEU A 106 3.55 15.25 -4.69
N PRO A 107 3.16 15.78 -5.87
CA PRO A 107 4.01 16.70 -6.61
C PRO A 107 4.39 17.92 -5.75
N LEU A 108 5.68 18.27 -5.72
CA LEU A 108 6.17 19.40 -4.93
C LEU A 108 5.50 20.72 -5.34
N THR A 109 5.15 20.87 -6.62
CA THR A 109 4.41 22.02 -7.14
C THR A 109 2.99 22.10 -6.57
N ALA A 110 2.29 20.96 -6.51
CA ALA A 110 0.96 20.87 -5.92
C ALA A 110 1.00 21.20 -4.42
N MET A 111 1.96 20.66 -3.67
CA MET A 111 2.14 20.99 -2.25
C MET A 111 2.37 22.49 -2.05
N ARG A 112 3.18 23.13 -2.88
CA ARG A 112 3.45 24.58 -2.80
C ARG A 112 2.25 25.45 -3.17
N GLY A 113 1.36 24.93 -4.02
CA GLY A 113 0.10 25.56 -4.39
C GLY A 113 -0.98 25.46 -3.30
N ASP A 114 -0.83 24.54 -2.34
CA ASP A 114 -1.83 24.34 -1.29
C ASP A 114 -1.90 25.54 -0.32
N PRO A 115 -3.10 26.10 -0.04
CA PRO A 115 -3.28 27.23 0.87
C PRO A 115 -2.73 26.98 2.28
N ARG A 116 -2.82 25.76 2.81
CA ARG A 116 -2.27 25.39 4.13
C ARG A 116 -0.75 25.47 4.11
N TYR A 117 -0.11 25.03 3.03
CA TYR A 117 1.33 25.18 2.86
C TYR A 117 1.73 26.65 2.79
N GLN A 118 1.03 27.44 1.98
CA GLN A 118 1.31 28.87 1.82
C GLN A 118 1.18 29.63 3.15
N ALA A 119 0.12 29.34 3.93
CA ALA A 119 -0.11 29.94 5.25
C ALA A 119 1.06 29.75 6.21
N MET A 120 1.70 28.57 6.22
CA MET A 120 2.87 28.29 7.06
C MET A 120 4.10 29.17 6.73
N TYR A 121 4.15 29.74 5.53
CA TYR A 121 5.31 30.47 5.02
C TYR A 121 5.02 31.93 4.64
N LEU A 122 3.84 32.49 4.97
CA LEU A 122 3.46 33.88 4.61
C LEU A 122 4.51 34.94 4.95
N LYS A 123 5.24 34.78 6.07
CA LYS A 123 6.29 35.71 6.53
C LYS A 123 7.69 35.08 6.49
N LYS A 124 7.90 34.10 5.61
CA LYS A 124 9.14 33.33 5.54
C LYS A 124 9.71 33.36 4.13
N THR A 125 11.04 33.28 4.04
CA THR A 125 11.75 33.29 2.77
C THR A 125 11.72 31.92 2.10
N ASP A 126 11.95 31.88 0.79
CA ASP A 126 12.14 30.63 0.06
C ASP A 126 13.32 29.82 0.59
N LYS A 127 14.37 30.48 1.09
CA LYS A 127 15.49 29.81 1.79
C LYS A 127 15.01 29.00 3.00
N THR A 128 14.00 29.49 3.72
CA THR A 128 13.40 28.76 4.85
C THR A 128 12.65 27.52 4.37
N ARG A 129 11.87 27.64 3.28
CA ARG A 129 11.15 26.52 2.66
C ARG A 129 12.10 25.42 2.19
N GLN A 130 13.17 25.82 1.49
CA GLN A 130 14.20 24.90 1.00
C GLN A 130 14.92 24.20 2.15
N ARG A 131 15.28 24.93 3.22
CA ARG A 131 15.91 24.34 4.40
C ARG A 131 14.99 23.36 5.11
N ASP A 132 13.72 23.70 5.28
CA ASP A 132 12.74 22.82 5.93
C ASP A 132 12.56 21.53 5.12
N LEU A 133 12.42 21.61 3.79
CA LEU A 133 12.35 20.44 2.92
C LEU A 133 13.65 19.62 2.94
N LYS A 134 14.81 20.27 2.82
CA LYS A 134 16.12 19.60 2.85
C LYS A 134 16.29 18.78 4.12
N ARG A 135 15.94 19.36 5.28
CA ARG A 135 16.04 18.68 6.57
C ARG A 135 15.15 17.43 6.65
N ILE A 136 13.92 17.50 6.11
CA ILE A 136 13.01 16.37 6.06
C ILE A 136 13.60 15.23 5.21
N LEU A 137 14.19 15.56 4.07
CA LEU A 137 14.83 14.58 3.17
C LEU A 137 16.09 13.97 3.81
N GLU A 138 16.93 14.78 4.45
CA GLU A 138 18.14 14.33 5.17
C GLU A 138 17.81 13.38 6.32
N LEU A 139 16.71 13.62 7.03
CA LEU A 139 16.22 12.75 8.11
C LEU A 139 15.53 11.49 7.59
N GLY A 140 15.38 11.33 6.27
CA GLY A 140 14.70 10.19 5.67
C GLY A 140 13.24 10.10 6.09
N LEU A 141 12.56 11.24 6.27
CA LEU A 141 11.11 11.27 6.54
C LEU A 141 10.31 11.37 5.25
N LEU A 142 10.85 12.06 4.25
CA LEU A 142 10.32 12.02 2.89
C LEU A 142 11.45 11.64 1.92
N ARG A 143 11.06 11.20 0.74
CA ARG A 143 11.95 11.04 -0.42
C ARG A 143 11.37 11.82 -1.58
N ALA A 144 12.24 12.47 -2.34
CA ALA A 144 11.88 13.04 -3.63
C ALA A 144 12.31 12.05 -4.72
N ASP A 145 11.44 11.80 -5.68
CA ASP A 145 11.85 11.09 -6.89
C ASP A 145 12.46 12.05 -7.93
N GLY A 146 13.02 11.50 -9.00
CA GLY A 146 13.58 12.27 -10.11
C GLY A 146 12.54 13.09 -10.89
N GLN A 147 11.25 12.95 -10.58
CA GLN A 147 10.12 13.63 -11.23
C GLN A 147 9.55 14.75 -10.34
N GLY A 148 10.16 15.01 -9.18
CA GLY A 148 9.72 16.07 -8.26
C GLY A 148 8.49 15.70 -7.43
N GLN A 149 8.16 14.41 -7.31
CA GLN A 149 7.13 13.92 -6.40
C GLN A 149 7.73 13.56 -5.05
N LEU A 150 6.96 13.85 -3.99
CA LEU A 150 7.30 13.54 -2.62
C LEU A 150 6.59 12.26 -2.19
N TRP A 151 7.37 11.37 -1.60
CA TRP A 151 6.94 10.07 -1.09
C TRP A 151 7.23 9.98 0.41
N PRO A 152 6.36 9.37 1.22
CA PRO A 152 6.72 8.94 2.56
C PRO A 152 7.92 7.98 2.49
N ALA A 153 8.83 8.05 3.46
CA ALA A 153 10.03 7.24 3.40
C ALA A 153 9.78 5.73 3.54
N PHE A 154 8.64 5.30 4.09
CA PHE A 154 8.32 3.88 4.23
C PHE A 154 7.88 3.19 2.91
N THR A 155 7.38 3.95 1.91
CA THR A 155 6.74 3.41 0.69
C THR A 155 7.71 2.83 -0.35
N GLY A 156 8.92 2.47 0.05
CA GLY A 156 9.95 1.90 -0.84
C GLY A 156 10.86 0.89 -0.16
N VAL A 157 10.52 0.49 1.08
CA VAL A 157 11.11 -0.70 1.72
C VAL A 157 10.30 -1.96 1.33
N LEU A 158 9.05 -1.80 0.88
CA LEU A 158 8.15 -2.90 0.49
C LEU A 158 8.04 -3.14 -1.02
N GLY A 159 8.61 -2.26 -1.85
CA GLY A 159 8.58 -2.37 -3.33
C GLY A 159 9.91 -2.84 -3.96
N GLY A 160 10.84 -3.34 -3.14
CA GLY A 160 12.15 -3.82 -3.58
C GLY A 160 12.18 -5.33 -3.84
N GLY A 161 11.18 -5.86 -4.54
CA GLY A 161 11.23 -7.19 -5.13
C GLY A 161 11.43 -7.05 -6.63
N LYS A 162 12.51 -7.66 -7.14
CA LYS A 162 12.78 -7.81 -8.57
C LYS A 162 11.60 -8.42 -9.31
#